data_AF-A0A2I4AVL9-F1
#
_entry.id   AF-A0A2I4AVL9-F1
#
_cell.length_a   1.000
_cell.length_b   1.000
_cell.length_c   1.000
_cell.angle_alpha   90.00
_cell.angle_beta   90.00
_cell.angle_gamma   90.00
#
_symmetry.space_group_name_H-M   'P 1'
#
loop_
_entity.id
_entity.type
_entity.pdbx_description
1 polymer ?
#
loop_
_entity_poly.entity_id
_entity_poly.type
_entity_poly.pdbx_seq_one_letter_code
_entity_poly.pdbx_strand_id
1 'polypeptide(L)'
;MRRREKRLLQVAGLLVAALLFLPNVGLWSLYRDRVFDTSPGSVDGPGGSSAAQGLNQRVVQVGVDGVRRTDWHDYDAIRRDAARVGNGEQGKPFPLTESDQVDQAYRENGFNIYVSNRISLNRSLPDIRHENCKQKLYAEKLPNTSIIIPFHNEGWSSLLRTVHSVLNRSPPQLIAEIILVDDFSDKGTKPELTS
;
A
#
# COMPACT_ATOMS: atom_id res chain seq x y z
N MET A 1 36.12 11.94 -57.12
CA MET A 1 35.41 10.81 -56.50
C MET A 1 33.91 10.94 -56.74
N ARG A 2 33.34 9.96 -57.45
CA ARG A 2 31.95 9.96 -57.92
C ARG A 2 31.01 9.94 -56.72
N ARG A 3 29.89 10.69 -56.74
CA ARG A 3 28.95 10.83 -55.59
C ARG A 3 28.53 9.50 -54.92
N ARG A 4 28.58 8.39 -55.66
CA ARG A 4 28.31 7.03 -55.15
C ARG A 4 29.42 6.51 -54.21
N GLU A 5 30.68 6.81 -54.50
CA GLU A 5 31.84 6.43 -53.66
C GLU A 5 31.81 7.16 -52.32
N LYS A 6 31.40 8.44 -52.30
CA LYS A 6 31.26 9.22 -51.06
C LYS A 6 30.17 8.67 -50.14
N ARG A 7 29.05 8.18 -50.70
CA ARG A 7 27.97 7.54 -49.92
C ARG A 7 28.38 6.18 -49.39
N LEU A 8 29.12 5.40 -50.17
CA LEU A 8 29.67 4.11 -49.71
C LEU A 8 30.67 4.31 -48.57
N LEU A 9 31.55 5.30 -48.67
CA LEU A 9 32.49 5.65 -47.59
C LEU A 9 31.77 6.16 -46.33
N GLN A 10 30.70 6.95 -46.47
CA GLN A 10 29.89 7.39 -45.34
C GLN A 10 29.15 6.23 -44.64
N VAL A 11 28.55 5.31 -45.41
CA VAL A 11 27.84 4.16 -44.84
C VAL A 11 28.82 3.16 -44.21
N ALA A 12 29.97 2.93 -44.82
CA ALA A 12 31.02 2.10 -44.24
C ALA A 12 31.55 2.71 -42.93
N GLY A 13 31.76 4.04 -42.89
CA GLY A 13 32.15 4.75 -41.66
C GLY A 13 31.11 4.62 -40.53
N LEU A 14 29.81 4.74 -40.85
CA LEU A 14 28.74 4.56 -39.87
C LEU A 14 28.64 3.12 -39.37
N LEU A 15 28.83 2.11 -40.22
CA LEU A 15 28.83 0.71 -39.81
C LEU A 15 30.04 0.35 -38.94
N VAL A 16 31.22 0.88 -39.24
CA VAL A 16 32.41 0.72 -38.40
C VAL A 16 32.24 1.43 -37.06
N ALA A 17 31.66 2.64 -37.04
CA ALA A 17 31.32 3.31 -35.79
C ALA A 17 30.28 2.53 -34.97
N ALA A 18 29.25 1.97 -35.61
CA ALA A 18 28.27 1.12 -34.94
C ALA A 18 28.92 -0.14 -34.34
N LEU A 19 29.82 -0.82 -35.06
CA LEU A 19 30.52 -2.01 -34.56
C LEU A 19 31.55 -1.70 -33.46
N LEU A 20 32.14 -0.50 -33.46
CA LEU A 20 33.09 -0.06 -32.42
C LEU A 20 32.40 0.49 -31.17
N PHE A 21 31.23 1.13 -31.30
CA PHE A 21 30.50 1.76 -30.19
C PHE A 21 29.30 0.94 -29.67
N LEU A 22 28.86 -0.12 -30.37
CA LEU A 22 27.83 -1.06 -29.89
C LEU A 22 28.31 -2.40 -29.30
N PRO A 23 29.60 -2.74 -29.12
CA PRO A 23 29.94 -3.93 -28.37
C PRO A 23 29.90 -3.56 -26.88
N ASN A 24 28.70 -3.60 -26.29
CA ASN A 24 28.44 -3.85 -24.86
C ASN A 24 27.07 -3.37 -24.34
N VAL A 25 26.14 -2.91 -25.21
CA VAL A 25 24.78 -2.59 -24.74
C VAL A 25 23.92 -3.83 -24.42
N GLY A 26 24.28 -5.02 -24.93
CA GLY A 26 23.58 -6.28 -24.64
C GLY A 26 24.06 -7.03 -23.38
N LEU A 27 25.32 -6.87 -22.97
CA LEU A 27 25.86 -7.55 -21.78
C LEU A 27 25.68 -6.73 -20.48
N TRP A 28 25.51 -5.41 -20.57
CA TRP A 28 25.22 -4.59 -19.39
C TRP A 28 23.81 -4.80 -18.83
N SER A 29 22.86 -5.27 -19.65
CA SER A 29 21.52 -5.62 -19.15
C SER A 29 21.52 -6.90 -18.30
N LEU A 30 22.42 -7.86 -18.58
CA LEU A 30 22.57 -9.09 -17.80
C LEU A 30 23.50 -8.93 -16.58
N TYR A 31 24.37 -7.92 -16.59
CA TYR A 31 25.23 -7.60 -15.43
C TYR A 31 24.50 -6.74 -14.39
N ARG A 32 23.62 -5.82 -14.81
CA ARG A 32 22.92 -4.92 -13.87
C ARG A 32 21.91 -5.65 -12.96
N ASP A 33 21.42 -6.82 -13.37
CA ASP A 33 20.53 -7.64 -12.54
C ASP A 33 21.27 -8.46 -11.48
N ARG A 34 22.59 -8.66 -11.59
CA ARG A 34 23.38 -9.37 -10.55
C ARG A 34 23.98 -8.47 -9.47
N VAL A 35 24.11 -7.17 -9.71
CA VAL A 35 24.87 -6.29 -8.80
C VAL A 35 24.00 -5.60 -7.74
N PHE A 36 22.67 -5.50 -7.95
CA PHE A 36 21.78 -4.95 -6.93
C PHE A 36 21.42 -5.93 -5.79
N ASP A 37 21.80 -7.21 -5.89
CA ASP A 37 21.64 -8.20 -4.81
C ASP A 37 22.89 -8.39 -3.92
N THR A 38 23.92 -7.55 -4.07
CA THR A 38 25.10 -7.59 -3.19
C THR A 38 25.33 -6.23 -2.55
N SER A 39 24.58 -5.96 -1.47
CA SER A 39 25.08 -5.10 -0.40
C SER A 39 26.00 -5.91 0.53
N PRO A 40 27.03 -5.29 1.12
CA PRO A 40 28.13 -6.00 1.77
C PRO A 40 27.70 -6.47 3.15
N GLY A 41 27.93 -7.75 3.45
CA GLY A 41 27.93 -8.23 4.84
C GLY A 41 27.48 -9.67 5.00
N SER A 42 28.37 -10.62 4.68
CA SER A 42 28.68 -11.76 5.55
C SER A 42 29.50 -12.77 4.75
N VAL A 43 30.72 -13.01 5.22
CA VAL A 43 31.61 -14.06 4.74
C VAL A 43 31.56 -15.20 5.77
N ASP A 44 31.46 -16.41 5.23
CA ASP A 44 31.72 -17.75 5.79
C ASP A 44 30.54 -18.62 6.28
N GLY A 45 30.22 -19.64 5.46
CA GLY A 45 29.46 -20.85 5.82
C GLY A 45 30.39 -21.98 6.35
N PRO A 46 30.05 -23.30 6.25
CA PRO A 46 28.90 -23.92 5.58
C PRO A 46 28.18 -25.05 6.39
N GLY A 47 26.93 -25.38 6.01
CA GLY A 47 26.35 -26.70 6.30
C GLY A 47 24.83 -26.74 6.52
N GLY A 48 24.14 -27.64 5.81
CA GLY A 48 22.85 -28.21 6.25
C GLY A 48 21.64 -27.90 5.38
N SER A 49 21.38 -28.79 4.43
CA SER A 49 20.07 -29.01 3.81
C SER A 49 19.04 -29.47 4.86
N SER A 50 17.92 -28.74 4.99
CA SER A 50 16.63 -29.28 5.48
C SER A 50 15.51 -28.34 5.00
N ALA A 51 14.72 -28.82 4.04
CA ALA A 51 13.40 -29.41 4.26
C ALA A 51 12.31 -28.35 4.51
N ALA A 52 11.37 -28.28 3.57
CA ALA A 52 10.16 -27.50 3.66
C ALA A 52 9.41 -27.79 4.96
N GLN A 53 9.30 -26.78 5.82
CA GLN A 53 8.28 -26.72 6.87
C GLN A 53 7.65 -25.33 6.81
N GLY A 54 6.38 -25.29 6.40
CA GLY A 54 5.55 -24.11 6.52
C GLY A 54 5.39 -23.76 7.99
N LEU A 55 6.05 -22.68 8.40
CA LEU A 55 5.78 -21.99 9.64
C LEU A 55 5.69 -20.50 9.30
N ASN A 56 4.58 -19.89 9.72
CA ASN A 56 4.36 -18.46 9.76
C ASN A 56 5.32 -17.83 10.79
N GLN A 57 6.61 -17.93 10.53
CA GLN A 57 7.66 -17.55 11.46
C GLN A 57 7.97 -16.08 11.18
N ARG A 58 7.37 -15.20 11.99
CA ARG A 58 7.72 -13.77 12.02
C ARG A 58 9.24 -13.66 12.02
N VAL A 59 9.80 -13.00 11.01
CA VAL A 59 11.24 -12.83 10.87
C VAL A 59 11.73 -11.97 12.03
N VAL A 60 12.35 -12.60 13.02
CA VAL A 60 12.91 -11.90 14.19
C VAL A 60 14.37 -11.62 13.90
N GLN A 61 14.70 -10.36 13.62
CA GLN A 61 16.09 -9.91 13.50
C GLN A 61 16.50 -9.17 14.78
N VAL A 62 17.64 -9.52 15.35
CA VAL A 62 18.23 -8.77 16.47
C VAL A 62 19.12 -7.69 15.87
N GLY A 63 18.76 -6.42 16.11
CA GLY A 63 19.58 -5.29 15.69
C GLY A 63 20.87 -5.18 16.50
N VAL A 64 21.82 -4.38 16.01
CA VAL A 64 23.08 -4.06 16.73
C VAL A 64 22.81 -3.36 18.07
N ASP A 65 21.65 -2.72 18.19
CA ASP A 65 21.08 -2.13 19.41
C ASP A 65 20.54 -3.16 20.42
N GLY A 66 20.58 -4.46 20.09
CA GLY A 66 20.00 -5.55 20.90
C GLY A 66 18.48 -5.62 20.82
N VAL A 67 17.83 -4.77 20.01
CA VAL A 67 16.37 -4.73 19.89
C VAL A 67 15.92 -5.84 18.93
N ARG A 68 15.03 -6.70 19.41
CA ARG A 68 14.33 -7.67 18.56
C ARG A 68 13.35 -6.95 17.65
N ARG A 69 13.50 -7.14 16.35
CA ARG A 69 12.64 -6.58 15.31
C ARG A 69 11.82 -7.69 14.66
N THR A 70 10.56 -7.40 14.36
CA THR A 70 9.64 -8.32 13.69
C THR A 70 9.03 -7.64 12.47
N ASP A 71 8.61 -8.47 11.53
CA ASP A 71 7.67 -8.05 10.50
C ASP A 71 6.27 -7.95 11.09
N TRP A 72 5.61 -6.82 10.84
CA TRP A 72 4.24 -6.51 11.29
C TRP A 72 3.23 -6.58 10.14
N HIS A 73 3.65 -6.89 8.92
CA HIS A 73 2.73 -7.06 7.79
C HIS A 73 1.86 -8.30 7.96
N ASP A 74 0.55 -8.13 7.94
CA ASP A 74 -0.41 -9.23 7.86
C ASP A 74 -0.63 -9.61 6.38
N TYR A 75 0.19 -10.52 5.87
CA TYR A 75 0.12 -10.98 4.50
C TYR A 75 -1.20 -11.69 4.17
N ASP A 76 -1.88 -12.29 5.14
CA ASP A 76 -3.15 -12.99 4.92
C ASP A 76 -4.28 -11.97 4.76
N ALA A 77 -4.29 -10.91 5.58
CA ALA A 77 -5.16 -9.76 5.38
C ALA A 77 -4.91 -9.06 4.04
N ILE A 78 -3.65 -8.83 3.67
CA ILE A 78 -3.30 -8.23 2.38
C ILE A 78 -3.83 -9.08 1.21
N ARG A 79 -3.64 -10.40 1.24
CA ARG A 79 -4.17 -11.30 0.20
C ARG A 79 -5.70 -11.28 0.13
N ARG A 80 -6.37 -11.27 1.29
CA ARG A 80 -7.85 -11.17 1.34
C ARG A 80 -8.33 -9.84 0.80
N ASP A 81 -7.72 -8.72 1.19
CA ASP A 81 -8.08 -7.39 0.71
C ASP A 81 -7.82 -7.25 -0.80
N ALA A 82 -6.74 -7.83 -1.33
CA ALA A 82 -6.46 -7.84 -2.77
C ALA A 82 -7.51 -8.61 -3.59
N ALA A 83 -8.12 -9.65 -3.00
CA ALA A 83 -9.17 -10.44 -3.64
C ALA A 83 -10.57 -9.80 -3.54
N ARG A 84 -10.76 -8.71 -2.78
CA ARG A 84 -12.07 -8.05 -2.65
C ARG A 84 -12.49 -7.38 -3.95
N VAL A 85 -13.78 -7.54 -4.26
CA VAL A 85 -14.46 -6.98 -5.42
C VAL A 85 -15.74 -6.26 -5.01
N GLY A 86 -16.08 -5.20 -5.73
CA GLY A 86 -17.25 -4.38 -5.42
C GLY A 86 -17.00 -2.90 -5.67
N ASN A 87 -18.04 -2.10 -5.50
CA ASN A 87 -17.95 -0.66 -5.67
C ASN A 87 -17.05 -0.04 -4.61
N GLY A 88 -16.07 0.75 -5.03
CA GLY A 88 -15.11 1.42 -4.13
C GLY A 88 -13.98 0.54 -3.59
N GLU A 89 -13.96 -0.76 -3.92
CA GLU A 89 -12.85 -1.67 -3.58
C GLU A 89 -11.57 -1.30 -4.33
N GLN A 90 -10.42 -1.60 -3.74
CA GLN A 90 -9.10 -1.22 -4.23
C GLN A 90 -8.95 0.30 -4.41
N GLY A 91 -9.76 1.09 -3.69
CA GLY A 91 -9.82 2.55 -3.83
C GLY A 91 -10.29 3.04 -5.20
N LYS A 92 -10.91 2.20 -6.03
CA LYS A 92 -11.44 2.59 -7.34
C LYS A 92 -12.57 3.61 -7.17
N PRO A 93 -12.74 4.55 -8.13
CA PRO A 93 -13.87 5.47 -8.11
C PRO A 93 -15.20 4.71 -8.18
N PHE A 94 -16.21 5.21 -7.47
CA PHE A 94 -17.56 4.68 -7.53
C PHE A 94 -18.23 5.09 -8.87
N PRO A 95 -18.89 4.17 -9.59
CA PRO A 95 -19.62 4.53 -10.81
C PRO A 95 -20.87 5.33 -10.46
N LEU A 96 -20.82 6.65 -10.67
CA LEU A 96 -21.91 7.57 -10.30
C LEU A 96 -23.11 7.42 -11.23
N THR A 97 -24.32 7.46 -10.64
CA THR A 97 -25.60 7.63 -11.36
C THR A 97 -26.13 9.05 -11.19
N GLU A 98 -27.17 9.45 -11.95
CA GLU A 98 -27.79 10.77 -11.84
C GLU A 98 -28.29 11.08 -10.41
N SER A 99 -28.82 10.06 -9.72
CA SER A 99 -29.22 10.14 -8.31
C SER A 99 -28.11 10.55 -7.35
N ASP A 100 -26.85 10.38 -7.75
CA ASP A 100 -25.69 10.55 -6.90
C ASP A 100 -25.06 11.93 -7.07
N GLN A 101 -25.40 12.62 -8.15
CA GLN A 101 -24.87 13.93 -8.52
C GLN A 101 -25.77 15.07 -8.03
N VAL A 102 -26.68 14.78 -7.10
CA VAL A 102 -27.57 15.78 -6.50
C VAL A 102 -26.84 16.54 -5.39
N ASP A 103 -27.07 17.86 -5.31
CA ASP A 103 -26.46 18.71 -4.28
C ASP A 103 -26.76 18.23 -2.86
N GLN A 104 -27.95 17.63 -2.66
CA GLN A 104 -28.36 17.08 -1.36
C GLN A 104 -27.38 16.04 -0.83
N ALA A 105 -26.68 15.31 -1.71
CA ALA A 105 -25.69 14.31 -1.30
C ALA A 105 -24.49 14.93 -0.58
N TYR A 106 -24.23 16.23 -0.76
CA TYR A 106 -23.08 16.95 -0.18
C TYR A 106 -23.46 17.89 0.97
N ARG A 107 -24.72 18.36 1.04
CA ARG A 107 -25.15 19.40 1.98
C ARG A 107 -24.90 19.08 3.45
N GLU A 108 -25.03 17.82 3.85
CA GLU A 108 -25.00 17.44 5.26
C GLU A 108 -23.59 17.22 5.84
N ASN A 109 -22.61 16.87 5.00
CA ASN A 109 -21.29 16.44 5.47
C ASN A 109 -20.12 17.04 4.64
N GLY A 110 -20.39 17.80 3.58
CA GLY A 110 -19.36 18.35 2.68
C GLY A 110 -18.75 17.34 1.70
N PHE A 111 -19.20 16.07 1.74
CA PHE A 111 -18.83 15.01 0.81
C PHE A 111 -20.07 14.17 0.44
N ASN A 112 -19.96 13.36 -0.61
CA ASN A 112 -21.08 12.58 -1.14
C ASN A 112 -21.47 11.41 -0.21
N ILE A 113 -22.46 11.64 0.67
CA ILE A 113 -22.91 10.63 1.63
C ILE A 113 -23.63 9.46 0.94
N TYR A 114 -24.27 9.67 -0.21
CA TYR A 114 -24.97 8.61 -0.95
C TYR A 114 -23.99 7.59 -1.53
N VAL A 115 -22.87 8.06 -2.07
CA VAL A 115 -21.76 7.21 -2.49
C VAL A 115 -21.13 6.51 -1.29
N SER A 116 -20.87 7.26 -0.20
CA SER A 116 -20.34 6.69 1.05
C SER A 116 -21.17 5.52 1.56
N ASN A 117 -22.50 5.63 1.55
CA ASN A 117 -23.42 4.59 2.01
C ASN A 117 -23.43 3.33 1.13
N ARG A 118 -23.06 3.44 -0.15
CA ARG A 118 -23.03 2.32 -1.10
C ARG A 118 -21.64 1.67 -1.27
N ILE A 119 -20.63 2.25 -0.64
CA ILE A 119 -19.30 1.65 -0.53
C ILE A 119 -19.25 0.84 0.77
N SER A 120 -18.64 -0.36 0.72
CA SER A 120 -18.45 -1.22 1.89
C SER A 120 -17.72 -0.49 3.03
N LEU A 121 -18.17 -0.71 4.27
CA LEU A 121 -17.46 -0.22 5.47
C LEU A 121 -16.06 -0.85 5.58
N ASN A 122 -15.91 -2.08 5.09
CA ASN A 122 -14.66 -2.85 5.08
C ASN A 122 -13.99 -2.87 3.69
N ARG A 123 -14.11 -1.80 2.89
CA ARG A 123 -13.49 -1.77 1.56
C ARG A 123 -11.96 -1.91 1.63
N SER A 124 -11.38 -2.58 0.64
CA SER A 124 -9.93 -2.61 0.41
C SER A 124 -9.44 -1.29 -0.19
N LEU A 125 -8.15 -1.03 0.01
CA LEU A 125 -7.44 0.14 -0.50
C LEU A 125 -6.23 -0.33 -1.31
N PRO A 126 -5.80 0.44 -2.32
CA PRO A 126 -4.60 0.13 -3.07
C PRO A 126 -3.37 0.40 -2.19
N ASP A 127 -2.37 -0.47 -2.25
CA ASP A 127 -1.10 -0.24 -1.57
C ASP A 127 -0.21 0.71 -2.39
N ILE A 128 -0.28 1.99 -2.06
CA ILE A 128 0.51 3.06 -2.71
C ILE A 128 1.81 3.38 -1.95
N ARG A 129 2.19 2.57 -0.95
CA ARG A 129 3.41 2.78 -0.17
C ARG A 129 4.63 2.57 -1.05
N HIS A 130 5.74 3.24 -0.69
CA HIS A 130 7.02 3.00 -1.34
C HIS A 130 7.46 1.53 -1.17
N GLU A 131 8.08 0.92 -2.19
CA GLU A 131 8.46 -0.51 -2.16
C GLU A 131 9.30 -0.89 -0.93
N ASN A 132 10.26 -0.04 -0.56
CA ASN A 132 11.05 -0.20 0.68
C ASN A 132 10.21 -0.31 1.97
N CYS A 133 8.98 0.21 2.03
CA CYS A 133 8.12 0.07 3.20
C CYS A 133 7.69 -1.38 3.44
N LYS A 134 7.56 -2.18 2.37
CA LYS A 134 7.13 -3.59 2.45
C LYS A 134 8.17 -4.51 3.09
N GLN A 135 9.41 -4.03 3.20
CA GLN A 135 10.54 -4.75 3.77
C GLN A 135 10.96 -4.20 5.15
N LYS A 136 10.24 -3.19 5.69
CA LYS A 136 10.58 -2.59 6.98
C LYS A 136 10.19 -3.52 8.14
N LEU A 137 11.16 -3.73 9.03
CA LEU A 137 10.96 -4.39 10.32
C LEU A 137 10.93 -3.35 11.45
N TYR A 138 10.07 -3.57 12.43
CA TYR A 138 9.91 -2.70 13.61
C TYR A 138 10.18 -3.48 14.88
N ALA A 139 10.36 -2.78 16.01
CA ALA A 139 10.52 -3.43 17.29
C ALA A 139 9.35 -4.41 17.56
N GLU A 140 9.66 -5.57 18.12
CA GLU A 140 8.66 -6.57 18.52
C GLU A 140 7.80 -6.08 19.67
N LYS A 141 8.40 -5.29 20.58
CA LYS A 141 7.71 -4.65 21.69
C LYS A 141 7.49 -3.18 21.35
N LEU A 142 6.25 -2.82 21.08
CA LEU A 142 5.80 -1.45 20.90
C LEU A 142 4.87 -1.07 22.06
N PRO A 143 4.83 0.22 22.45
CA PRO A 143 3.83 0.68 23.39
C PRO A 143 2.43 0.52 22.79
N ASN A 144 1.43 0.28 23.64
CA ASN A 144 0.04 0.34 23.23
C ASN A 144 -0.38 1.81 23.01
N THR A 145 -1.50 2.01 22.30
CA THR A 145 -2.04 3.34 22.00
C THR A 145 -3.55 3.37 22.20
N SER A 146 -4.05 4.48 22.75
CA SER A 146 -5.49 4.79 22.78
C SER A 146 -5.82 5.65 21.57
N ILE A 147 -6.80 5.22 20.77
CA ILE A 147 -7.20 5.89 19.53
C ILE A 147 -8.43 6.73 19.82
N ILE A 148 -8.27 8.06 19.79
CA ILE A 148 -9.34 9.01 20.09
C ILE A 148 -9.86 9.59 18.77
N ILE A 149 -11.17 9.46 18.52
CA ILE A 149 -11.85 9.95 17.32
C ILE A 149 -12.92 10.95 17.75
N PRO A 150 -12.63 12.26 17.74
CA PRO A 150 -13.65 13.28 17.92
C PRO A 150 -14.53 13.35 16.67
N PHE A 151 -15.84 13.48 16.86
CA PHE A 151 -16.80 13.67 15.77
C PHE A 151 -17.88 14.68 16.16
N HIS A 152 -18.32 15.48 15.20
CA HIS A 152 -19.47 16.37 15.33
C HIS A 152 -20.31 16.23 14.06
N ASN A 153 -21.55 15.76 14.19
CA ASN A 153 -22.48 15.61 13.07
C ASN A 153 -21.89 14.85 11.86
N GLU A 154 -21.01 13.87 12.11
CA GLU A 154 -20.33 13.09 11.06
C GLU A 154 -21.30 12.12 10.36
N GLY A 155 -21.04 11.80 9.08
CA GLY A 155 -21.81 10.80 8.36
C GLY A 155 -21.66 9.40 8.98
N TRP A 156 -22.76 8.67 9.18
CA TRP A 156 -22.71 7.34 9.81
C TRP A 156 -21.78 6.37 9.07
N SER A 157 -21.85 6.32 7.74
CA SER A 157 -21.01 5.43 6.94
C SER A 157 -19.54 5.83 6.90
N SER A 158 -19.20 7.13 7.00
CA SER A 158 -17.81 7.59 7.08
C SER A 158 -17.22 7.27 8.45
N LEU A 159 -17.93 7.60 9.53
CA LEU A 159 -17.50 7.32 10.91
C LEU A 159 -17.26 5.82 11.13
N LEU A 160 -18.24 4.97 10.77
CA LEU A 160 -18.08 3.52 10.93
C LEU A 160 -16.93 2.97 10.08
N ARG A 161 -16.74 3.46 8.86
CA ARG A 161 -15.62 3.02 8.01
C ARG A 161 -14.27 3.40 8.59
N THR A 162 -14.17 4.54 9.28
CA THR A 162 -12.97 4.91 10.05
C THR A 162 -12.70 3.88 11.15
N VAL A 163 -13.69 3.57 11.99
CA VAL A 163 -13.57 2.58 13.08
C VAL A 163 -13.22 1.19 12.54
N HIS A 164 -13.91 0.74 11.50
CA HIS A 164 -13.62 -0.54 10.84
C HIS A 164 -12.21 -0.60 10.24
N SER A 165 -11.70 0.51 9.70
CA SER A 165 -10.33 0.56 9.18
C SER A 165 -9.29 0.36 10.28
N VAL A 166 -9.51 0.96 11.46
CA VAL A 166 -8.66 0.80 12.64
C VAL A 166 -8.70 -0.65 13.12
N LEU A 167 -9.90 -1.18 13.36
CA LEU A 167 -10.07 -2.55 13.88
C LEU A 167 -9.45 -3.62 12.98
N ASN A 168 -9.54 -3.45 11.65
CA ASN A 168 -9.08 -4.45 10.71
C ASN A 168 -7.61 -4.30 10.29
N ARG A 169 -7.00 -3.12 10.44
CA ARG A 169 -5.64 -2.82 9.94
C ARG A 169 -4.65 -2.43 11.03
N SER A 170 -5.07 -2.42 12.28
CA SER A 170 -4.20 -2.24 13.44
C SER A 170 -4.07 -3.55 14.22
N PRO A 171 -2.85 -3.99 14.58
CA PRO A 171 -2.68 -5.19 15.39
C PRO A 171 -3.39 -5.03 16.76
N PRO A 172 -4.28 -5.95 17.15
CA PRO A 172 -5.15 -5.76 18.32
C PRO A 172 -4.37 -5.60 19.63
N GLN A 173 -3.21 -6.25 19.76
CA GLN A 173 -2.34 -6.12 20.93
C GLN A 173 -1.70 -4.74 21.11
N LEU A 174 -1.71 -3.89 20.07
CA LEU A 174 -1.20 -2.52 20.12
C LEU A 174 -2.29 -1.50 20.42
N ILE A 175 -3.56 -1.88 20.36
CA ILE A 175 -4.70 -1.00 20.63
C ILE A 175 -5.10 -1.20 22.09
N ALA A 176 -4.97 -0.14 22.90
CA ALA A 176 -5.49 -0.16 24.26
C ALA A 176 -7.02 -0.02 24.25
N GLU A 177 -7.52 0.97 23.52
CA GLU A 177 -8.94 1.31 23.42
C GLU A 177 -9.19 2.22 22.20
N ILE A 178 -10.46 2.29 21.78
CA ILE A 178 -10.94 3.24 20.78
C ILE A 178 -12.02 4.09 21.45
N ILE A 179 -11.78 5.40 21.56
CA ILE A 179 -12.68 6.34 22.22
C ILE A 179 -13.32 7.22 21.16
N LEU A 180 -14.63 7.09 20.99
CA LEU A 180 -15.42 8.00 20.16
C LEU A 180 -15.90 9.16 21.03
N VAL A 181 -15.51 10.37 20.67
CA VAL A 181 -15.85 11.59 21.44
C VAL A 181 -16.86 12.38 20.62
N ASP A 182 -18.11 12.40 21.09
CA ASP A 182 -19.16 13.22 20.50
C ASP A 182 -19.00 14.68 20.95
N ASP A 183 -18.67 15.56 20.02
CA ASP A 183 -18.61 17.01 20.23
C ASP A 183 -19.98 17.64 19.99
N PHE A 184 -20.96 17.25 20.82
CA PHE A 184 -22.32 17.80 20.82
C PHE A 184 -23.03 17.71 19.45
N SER A 185 -23.13 16.51 18.89
CA SER A 185 -23.86 16.28 17.64
C SER A 185 -25.38 16.47 17.81
N ASP A 186 -26.01 17.07 16.80
CA ASP A 186 -27.45 17.30 16.72
C ASP A 186 -28.18 16.23 15.88
N LYS A 187 -27.43 15.41 15.14
CA LYS A 187 -27.94 14.29 14.32
C LYS A 187 -28.41 13.14 15.21
N GLY A 188 -29.60 13.28 15.80
CA GLY A 188 -30.22 12.27 16.67
C GLY A 188 -31.34 12.80 17.58
N THR A 189 -31.42 14.12 17.75
CA THR A 189 -32.47 14.81 18.52
C THR A 189 -33.54 15.40 17.59
N LYS A 190 -34.31 14.55 16.91
CA LYS A 190 -35.67 14.94 16.48
C LYS A 190 -36.63 14.51 17.60
N PRO A 191 -37.31 15.43 18.31
CA PRO A 191 -38.46 15.02 19.10
C PRO A 191 -39.47 14.40 18.13
N GLU A 192 -39.82 13.17 18.43
CA GLU A 192 -40.89 12.42 17.78
C GLU A 192 -42.18 13.24 17.88
N LEU A 193 -42.50 13.99 16.81
CA LEU A 193 -43.83 14.54 16.59
C LEU A 193 -44.71 13.38 16.11
N THR A 194 -45.12 12.53 17.04
CA THR A 194 -46.32 11.71 16.85
C THR A 194 -47.53 12.59 17.13
N SER A 195 -48.18 12.97 16.02
CA SER A 195 -49.58 13.40 15.96
C SER A 195 -50.52 12.31 16.44
#